data_AF-A0AAV9APL6-F1
#
_entry.id   AF-A0AAV9APL6-F1
#
_cell.length_a   1.000
_cell.length_b   1.000
_cell.length_c   1.000
_cell.angle_alpha   90.00
_cell.angle_beta   90.00
_cell.angle_gamma   90.00
#
_symmetry.space_group_name_H-M   'P 1'
#
loop_
_entity.id
_entity.type
_entity.pdbx_description
1 polymer ?
#
loop_
_entity_poly.entity_id
_entity_poly.type
_entity_poly.pdbx_seq_one_letter_code
_entity_poly.pdbx_strand_id
1 'polypeptide(L)'
;MRSNNASATPTHPIKPFTCSSGNLTVATTCNPPSSAMPPPIQNRNPTCPDYFRWIHEDLKPWKSTGISRQAVELANRTATFRLVILDGRAYVEAFHRSFQTRDLFTMWGVVQLLRRYPGRVPDLDLMFDCGDRPVIKLSDHMSSPPPPLFQVEVNIKPWKVLVKKIKVGNERLGWIDRIPYAYWKGNPTVAPTRGDLLRCNLSRTKDWNARLYTVDWTREIQQGFKQSNLANQCDHRFYDFFTRGLMPGHHYWPIRDDNKCRDIKFAVDWGNTHKKEAQAIGKAGSRFIQEELKMDYVYDYMFHFLREYAKLLKYKPTKPPKAKEICVESMACAAKGRERDYMMASMVNASYDLGPCDLPPPYDIWSSSRF
;
A
#
# COMPACT_ATOMS: atom_id res chain seq x y z
N MET A 1 -23.27 17.80 20.76
CA MET A 1 -23.55 17.72 19.32
C MET A 1 -22.61 18.69 18.59
N ARG A 2 -21.57 18.18 17.92
CA ARG A 2 -20.82 18.95 16.91
C ARG A 2 -21.11 18.29 15.58
N SER A 3 -21.82 19.01 14.71
CA SER A 3 -22.12 18.58 13.35
C SER A 3 -20.82 18.53 12.56
N ASN A 4 -20.37 17.34 12.17
CA ASN A 4 -19.34 17.17 11.15
C ASN A 4 -19.94 17.55 9.80
N ASN A 5 -19.86 18.83 9.45
CA ASN A 5 -20.03 19.26 8.07
C ASN A 5 -18.73 18.89 7.33
N ALA A 6 -18.67 17.67 6.79
CA ALA A 6 -17.65 17.29 5.83
C ALA A 6 -17.90 18.13 4.57
N SER A 7 -17.24 19.29 4.48
CA SER A 7 -17.20 20.09 3.26
C SER A 7 -16.65 19.20 2.15
N ALA A 8 -17.48 18.87 1.15
CA ALA A 8 -17.06 18.10 0.00
C ALA A 8 -15.93 18.84 -0.71
N THR A 9 -14.80 18.17 -0.90
CA THR A 9 -13.64 18.77 -1.56
C THR A 9 -13.98 19.04 -3.02
N PRO A 10 -13.65 20.21 -3.60
CA PRO A 10 -13.84 20.49 -5.02
C PRO A 10 -13.05 19.48 -5.85
N THR A 11 -13.75 18.76 -6.73
CA THR A 11 -13.16 17.83 -7.69
C THR A 11 -13.65 18.14 -9.08
N HIS A 12 -12.76 18.25 -10.07
CA HIS A 12 -13.17 18.29 -11.47
C HIS A 12 -13.32 16.86 -12.04
N PRO A 13 -14.46 16.54 -12.67
CA PRO A 13 -14.62 15.27 -13.38
C PRO A 13 -13.55 15.10 -14.45
N ILE A 14 -12.86 13.96 -14.46
CA ILE A 14 -11.91 13.62 -15.52
C ILE A 14 -12.70 13.07 -16.71
N LYS A 15 -12.33 13.49 -17.93
CA LYS A 15 -12.93 12.95 -19.15
C LYS A 15 -12.88 11.41 -19.15
N PRO A 16 -13.99 10.74 -19.51
CA PRO A 16 -13.99 9.31 -19.74
C PRO A 16 -12.97 8.94 -20.82
N PHE A 17 -12.29 7.80 -20.65
CA PHE A 17 -11.46 7.23 -21.70
C PHE A 17 -12.30 6.26 -22.54
N THR A 18 -11.92 6.09 -23.81
CA THR A 18 -12.60 5.18 -24.74
C THR A 18 -11.60 4.19 -25.31
N CYS A 19 -11.94 2.91 -25.34
CA CYS A 19 -11.19 1.92 -26.10
C CYS A 19 -11.67 1.95 -27.55
N SER A 20 -10.77 2.25 -28.49
CA SER A 20 -11.09 2.23 -29.92
C SER A 20 -11.49 0.81 -30.35
N SER A 21 -12.65 0.66 -30.99
CA SER A 21 -13.25 -0.62 -31.40
C SER A 21 -12.57 -1.31 -32.60
N GLY A 22 -11.30 -1.02 -32.88
CA GLY A 22 -10.53 -1.65 -33.95
C GLY A 22 -9.72 -2.85 -33.44
N ASN A 23 -9.31 -3.76 -34.33
CA ASN A 23 -8.48 -4.92 -34.04
C ASN A 23 -7.43 -4.62 -32.94
N LEU A 24 -7.41 -5.46 -31.90
CA LEU A 24 -6.52 -5.44 -30.71
C LEU A 24 -5.00 -5.41 -31.02
N THR A 25 -4.61 -5.27 -32.29
CA THR A 25 -3.25 -5.19 -32.79
C THR A 25 -2.75 -3.76 -32.97
N VAL A 26 -3.61 -2.73 -32.93
CA VAL A 26 -3.18 -1.33 -32.95
C VAL A 26 -2.92 -0.87 -31.52
N ALA A 27 -1.66 -0.58 -31.20
CA ALA A 27 -1.27 0.00 -29.92
C ALA A 27 -2.14 1.23 -29.63
N THR A 28 -2.99 1.15 -28.59
CA THR A 28 -3.86 2.26 -28.23
C THR A 28 -2.97 3.43 -27.82
N THR A 29 -3.02 4.50 -28.60
CA THR A 29 -2.15 5.66 -28.44
C THR A 29 -2.54 6.40 -27.16
N CYS A 30 -1.55 6.76 -26.35
CA CYS A 30 -1.82 7.54 -25.14
C CYS A 30 -2.17 8.98 -25.51
N ASN A 31 -3.34 9.42 -25.06
CA ASN A 31 -3.77 10.80 -25.25
C ASN A 31 -2.75 11.76 -24.62
N PRO A 32 -2.48 12.91 -25.24
CA PRO A 32 -1.59 13.90 -24.66
C PRO A 32 -2.17 14.41 -23.32
N PRO A 33 -1.32 14.62 -22.29
CA PRO A 33 -1.76 15.25 -21.06
C PRO A 33 -2.29 16.67 -21.34
N SER A 34 -3.22 17.12 -20.50
CA SER A 34 -3.74 18.50 -20.60
C SER A 34 -2.59 19.50 -20.52
N SER A 35 -2.53 20.42 -21.48
CA SER A 35 -1.56 21.52 -21.49
C SER A 35 -1.90 22.64 -20.51
N ALA A 36 -3.08 22.60 -19.89
CA ALA A 36 -3.47 23.59 -18.88
C ALA A 36 -2.62 23.42 -17.62
N MET A 37 -1.96 24.50 -17.19
CA MET A 37 -1.27 24.50 -15.90
C MET A 37 -2.27 24.20 -14.78
N PRO A 38 -1.94 23.29 -13.85
CA PRO A 38 -2.80 23.03 -12.72
C PRO A 38 -2.91 24.30 -11.85
N PRO A 39 -4.08 24.59 -11.26
CA PRO A 39 -4.24 25.74 -10.38
C PRO A 39 -3.24 25.68 -9.20
N PRO A 40 -2.89 26.81 -8.56
CA PRO A 40 -2.07 26.79 -7.35
C PRO A 40 -2.69 25.86 -6.28
N ILE A 41 -1.84 25.15 -5.53
CA ILE A 41 -2.30 24.38 -4.36
C ILE A 41 -2.85 25.40 -3.34
N GLN A 42 -4.04 25.14 -2.79
CA GLN A 42 -4.65 26.06 -1.82
C GLN A 42 -4.03 25.90 -0.43
N ASN A 43 -3.79 27.01 0.27
CA ASN A 43 -3.14 27.08 1.59
C ASN A 43 -4.02 26.62 2.79
N ARG A 44 -5.04 25.78 2.58
CA ARG A 44 -5.97 25.33 3.64
C ARG A 44 -6.29 23.84 3.52
N ASN A 45 -5.32 23.01 3.17
CA ASN A 45 -5.53 21.57 3.16
C ASN A 45 -5.43 21.01 4.59
N PRO A 46 -6.17 19.94 4.91
CA PRO A 46 -5.99 19.26 6.18
C PRO A 46 -4.58 18.67 6.26
N THR A 47 -4.02 18.55 7.47
CA THR A 47 -2.76 17.83 7.69
C THR A 47 -2.94 16.35 7.35
N CYS A 48 -1.95 15.75 6.68
CA CYS A 48 -1.94 14.33 6.40
C CYS A 48 -1.85 13.50 7.71
N PRO A 49 -2.29 12.22 7.68
CA PRO A 49 -2.08 11.30 8.80
C PRO A 49 -0.63 11.25 9.30
N ASP A 50 -0.43 11.09 10.61
CA ASP A 50 0.90 11.20 11.23
C ASP A 50 1.93 10.20 10.69
N TYR A 51 1.49 9.03 10.20
CA TYR A 51 2.42 8.07 9.59
C TYR A 51 3.11 8.58 8.32
N PHE A 52 2.63 9.68 7.70
CA PHE A 52 3.31 10.32 6.58
C PHE A 52 4.68 10.88 6.97
N ARG A 53 4.94 11.11 8.27
CA ARG A 53 6.25 11.55 8.76
C ARG A 53 7.35 10.53 8.44
N TRP A 54 7.01 9.25 8.29
CA TRP A 54 7.97 8.20 7.94
C TRP A 54 8.56 8.33 6.54
N ILE A 55 7.93 9.12 5.65
CA ILE A 55 8.52 9.49 4.35
C ILE A 55 9.92 10.11 4.55
N HIS A 56 10.07 10.98 5.57
CA HIS A 56 11.35 11.64 5.86
C HIS A 56 12.42 10.64 6.30
N GLU A 57 12.05 9.61 7.06
CA GLU A 57 12.99 8.57 7.51
C GLU A 57 13.35 7.61 6.39
N ASP A 58 12.38 7.19 5.57
CA ASP A 58 12.63 6.27 4.44
C ASP A 58 13.54 6.94 3.38
N LEU A 59 13.46 8.26 3.20
CA LEU A 59 14.30 9.03 2.26
C LEU A 59 15.59 9.58 2.87
N LYS A 60 15.76 9.48 4.19
CA LYS A 60 16.91 9.98 4.95
C LYS A 60 18.27 9.51 4.41
N PRO A 61 18.46 8.26 3.93
CA PRO A 61 19.77 7.80 3.46
C PRO A 61 20.37 8.66 2.35
N TRP A 62 19.54 9.37 1.56
CA TRP A 62 19.98 10.20 0.45
C TRP A 62 19.88 11.71 0.73
N LYS A 63 19.49 12.12 1.95
CA LYS A 63 19.21 13.53 2.26
C LYS A 63 20.41 14.45 2.06
N SER A 64 21.63 13.99 2.41
CA SER A 64 22.86 14.78 2.28
C SER A 64 23.55 14.60 0.92
N THR A 65 23.50 13.41 0.34
CA THR A 65 24.23 13.06 -0.89
C THR A 65 23.42 13.31 -2.16
N GLY A 66 22.10 13.23 -2.06
CA GLY A 66 21.22 13.03 -3.22
C GLY A 66 21.38 11.66 -3.89
N ILE A 67 20.72 11.54 -5.03
CA ILE A 67 20.62 10.33 -5.84
C ILE A 67 21.15 10.63 -7.24
N SER A 68 22.26 9.99 -7.62
CA SER A 68 22.81 10.08 -8.97
C SER A 68 22.15 9.09 -9.93
N ARG A 69 22.31 9.30 -11.24
CA ARG A 69 21.85 8.33 -12.26
C ARG A 69 22.46 6.95 -12.04
N GLN A 70 23.76 6.91 -11.71
CA GLN A 70 24.48 5.67 -11.42
C GLN A 70 23.90 4.94 -10.21
N ALA A 71 23.47 5.67 -9.17
CA ALA A 71 22.84 5.06 -7.99
C ALA A 71 21.50 4.39 -8.33
N VAL A 72 20.67 5.05 -9.16
CA VAL A 72 19.40 4.45 -9.65
C VAL A 72 19.70 3.22 -10.52
N GLU A 73 20.65 3.33 -11.44
CA GLU A 73 20.98 2.23 -12.36
C GLU A 73 21.61 1.02 -11.67
N LEU A 74 22.24 1.20 -10.50
CA LEU A 74 22.75 0.09 -9.69
C LEU A 74 21.64 -0.85 -9.20
N ALA A 75 20.42 -0.34 -8.97
CA ALA A 75 19.26 -1.15 -8.58
C ALA A 75 18.74 -2.06 -9.71
N ASN A 76 19.15 -1.86 -10.97
CA ASN A 76 18.74 -2.70 -12.11
C ASN A 76 19.04 -4.20 -11.86
N ARG A 77 20.10 -4.51 -11.10
CA ARG A 77 20.49 -5.90 -10.79
C ARG A 77 19.39 -6.74 -10.13
N THR A 78 18.49 -6.11 -9.40
CA THR A 78 17.38 -6.76 -8.68
C THR A 78 16.02 -6.20 -9.04
N ALA A 79 15.95 -5.13 -9.84
CA ALA A 79 14.70 -4.53 -10.26
C ALA A 79 13.97 -5.43 -11.28
N THR A 80 12.66 -5.51 -11.13
CA THR A 80 11.75 -6.14 -12.09
C THR A 80 11.47 -5.21 -13.28
N PHE A 81 11.29 -3.92 -13.02
CA PHE A 81 11.09 -2.91 -14.06
C PHE A 81 11.57 -1.53 -13.61
N ARG A 82 11.89 -0.68 -14.59
CA ARG A 82 12.15 0.76 -14.42
C ARG A 82 10.93 1.54 -14.89
N LEU A 83 10.51 2.52 -14.09
CA LEU A 83 9.44 3.46 -14.42
C LEU A 83 9.99 4.88 -14.40
N VAL A 84 9.73 5.60 -15.49
CA VAL A 84 10.14 6.99 -15.66
C VAL A 84 8.90 7.85 -15.89
N ILE A 85 8.76 8.93 -15.14
CA ILE A 85 7.74 9.97 -15.39
C ILE A 85 8.45 11.17 -16.01
N LEU A 86 7.94 11.64 -17.14
CA LEU A 86 8.43 12.84 -17.84
C LEU A 86 7.24 13.65 -18.33
N ASP A 87 7.18 14.91 -17.94
CA ASP A 87 6.14 15.85 -18.40
C ASP A 87 4.71 15.28 -18.23
N GLY A 88 4.48 14.62 -17.09
CA GLY A 88 3.19 13.98 -16.76
C GLY A 88 2.86 12.69 -17.52
N ARG A 89 3.83 12.12 -18.25
CA ARG A 89 3.70 10.84 -18.98
C ARG A 89 4.54 9.76 -18.32
N ALA A 90 4.02 8.52 -18.28
CA ALA A 90 4.71 7.38 -17.68
C ALA A 90 5.29 6.44 -18.74
N TYR A 91 6.54 6.04 -18.55
CA TYR A 91 7.28 5.13 -19.42
C TYR A 91 7.85 3.97 -18.61
N VAL A 92 7.73 2.75 -19.13
CA VAL A 92 8.16 1.54 -18.44
C VAL A 92 9.10 0.72 -19.31
N GLU A 93 10.24 0.36 -18.75
CA GLU A 93 11.15 -0.66 -19.26
C GLU A 93 11.12 -1.87 -18.32
N ALA A 94 10.59 -3.00 -18.80
CA ALA A 94 10.59 -4.24 -18.04
C ALA A 94 11.92 -4.99 -18.23
N PHE A 95 12.53 -5.45 -17.13
CA PHE A 95 13.79 -6.20 -17.18
C PHE A 95 13.55 -7.71 -17.17
N HIS A 96 12.62 -8.18 -16.34
CA HIS A 96 12.18 -9.57 -16.33
C HIS A 96 10.70 -9.68 -15.93
N ARG A 97 10.13 -10.88 -16.08
CA ARG A 97 8.73 -11.13 -15.76
C ARG A 97 8.49 -10.98 -14.26
N SER A 98 7.47 -10.23 -13.88
CA SER A 98 6.98 -10.15 -12.50
C SER A 98 6.20 -11.41 -12.12
N PHE A 99 6.20 -11.76 -10.83
CA PHE A 99 5.27 -12.74 -10.31
C PHE A 99 3.83 -12.18 -10.36
N GLN A 100 2.90 -12.96 -10.91
CA GLN A 100 1.48 -12.60 -11.06
C GLN A 100 1.27 -11.22 -11.73
N THR A 101 0.45 -10.35 -11.15
CA THR A 101 0.04 -9.04 -11.69
C THR A 101 0.55 -7.86 -10.86
N ARG A 102 1.64 -8.07 -10.10
CA ARG A 102 2.20 -7.06 -9.18
C ARG A 102 2.68 -5.81 -9.91
N ASP A 103 3.42 -6.02 -10.99
CA ASP A 103 3.88 -4.98 -11.91
C ASP A 103 2.69 -4.24 -12.53
N LEU A 104 1.70 -4.98 -13.04
CA LEU A 104 0.52 -4.43 -13.71
C LEU A 104 -0.26 -3.45 -12.82
N PHE A 105 -0.57 -3.83 -11.58
CA PHE A 105 -1.35 -2.97 -10.69
C PHE A 105 -0.52 -1.85 -10.03
N THR A 106 0.80 -2.03 -9.92
CA THR A 106 1.71 -0.94 -9.52
C THR A 106 1.74 0.14 -10.61
N MET A 107 1.95 -0.26 -11.86
CA MET A 107 1.90 0.63 -13.03
C MET A 107 0.53 1.32 -13.15
N TRP A 108 -0.56 0.57 -12.92
CA TRP A 108 -1.92 1.14 -12.93
C TRP A 108 -2.09 2.20 -11.84
N GLY A 109 -1.59 1.93 -10.62
CA GLY A 109 -1.60 2.88 -9.51
C GLY A 109 -0.88 4.19 -9.84
N VAL A 110 0.28 4.11 -10.51
CA VAL A 110 1.02 5.29 -10.99
C VAL A 110 0.24 6.05 -12.07
N VAL A 111 -0.37 5.36 -13.03
CA VAL A 111 -1.25 5.99 -14.03
C VAL A 111 -2.44 6.69 -13.35
N GLN A 112 -3.03 6.08 -12.31
CA GLN A 112 -4.10 6.71 -11.54
C GLN A 112 -3.62 7.93 -10.73
N LEU A 113 -2.39 7.89 -10.21
CA LEU A 113 -1.78 9.05 -9.54
C LEU A 113 -1.63 10.23 -10.51
N LEU A 114 -1.15 9.99 -11.73
CA LEU A 114 -1.02 11.01 -12.78
C LEU A 114 -2.39 11.60 -13.17
N ARG A 115 -3.45 10.78 -13.20
CA ARG A 115 -4.82 11.26 -13.40
C ARG A 115 -5.34 12.12 -12.25
N ARG A 116 -5.02 11.73 -11.01
CA ARG A 116 -5.47 12.45 -9.81
C ARG A 116 -4.79 13.81 -9.68
N TYR A 117 -3.50 13.86 -10.02
CA TYR A 117 -2.63 15.03 -9.88
C TYR A 117 -2.02 15.47 -11.22
N PRO A 118 -2.86 15.82 -12.22
CA PRO A 118 -2.39 16.14 -13.56
C PRO A 118 -1.45 17.34 -13.53
N GLY A 119 -0.27 17.19 -14.14
CA GLY A 119 0.76 18.24 -14.20
C GLY A 119 1.43 18.58 -12.86
N ARG A 120 1.11 17.87 -11.76
CA ARG A 120 1.70 18.13 -10.43
C ARG A 120 2.73 17.07 -10.01
N VAL A 121 2.72 15.89 -10.62
CA VAL A 121 3.70 14.83 -10.35
C VAL A 121 5.01 15.18 -11.06
N PRO A 122 6.15 15.25 -10.35
CA PRO A 122 7.42 15.66 -10.95
C PRO A 122 7.99 14.60 -11.89
N ASP A 123 8.99 15.00 -12.67
CA ASP A 123 9.83 14.06 -13.43
C ASP A 123 10.55 13.12 -12.46
N LEU A 124 10.50 11.82 -12.74
CA LEU A 124 10.96 10.76 -11.85
C LEU A 124 11.67 9.65 -12.60
N ASP A 125 12.59 8.97 -11.91
CA ASP A 125 13.30 7.77 -12.37
C ASP A 125 13.34 6.76 -11.22
N LEU A 126 12.59 5.67 -11.39
CA LEU A 126 12.22 4.75 -10.32
C LEU A 126 12.55 3.32 -10.74
N MET A 127 13.16 2.57 -9.82
CA MET A 127 13.39 1.13 -9.96
C MET A 127 12.45 0.38 -9.04
N PHE A 128 11.72 -0.60 -9.57
CA PHE A 128 10.75 -1.39 -8.81
C PHE A 128 11.18 -2.84 -8.73
N ASP A 129 11.11 -3.42 -7.53
CA ASP A 129 11.20 -4.85 -7.29
C ASP A 129 9.83 -5.41 -6.85
N CYS A 130 9.36 -6.42 -7.57
CA CYS A 130 8.10 -7.10 -7.30
C CYS A 130 8.28 -8.34 -6.41
N GLY A 131 9.47 -8.58 -5.86
CA GLY A 131 9.76 -9.67 -4.93
C GLY A 131 9.07 -9.54 -3.56
N ASP A 132 8.98 -10.65 -2.81
CA ASP A 132 8.36 -10.67 -1.47
C ASP A 132 9.27 -10.12 -0.37
N ARG A 133 10.59 -10.17 -0.54
CA ARG A 133 11.56 -9.79 0.50
C ARG A 133 12.41 -8.60 0.05
N PRO A 134 12.65 -7.62 0.94
CA PRO A 134 13.61 -6.57 0.67
C PRO A 134 14.97 -7.16 0.32
N VAL A 135 15.53 -6.71 -0.80
CA VAL A 135 16.80 -7.20 -1.34
C VAL A 135 17.99 -6.29 -1.02
N ILE A 136 17.73 -5.05 -0.63
CA ILE A 136 18.75 -4.08 -0.22
C ILE A 136 18.92 -4.15 1.30
N LYS A 137 20.09 -4.59 1.77
CA LYS A 137 20.41 -4.66 3.20
C LYS A 137 21.20 -3.44 3.62
N LEU A 138 20.76 -2.78 4.68
CA LEU A 138 21.47 -1.60 5.21
C LEU A 138 22.91 -1.93 5.64
N SER A 139 23.16 -3.16 6.11
CA SER A 139 24.50 -3.66 6.49
C SER A 139 25.53 -3.54 5.37
N ASP A 140 25.08 -3.61 4.12
CA ASP A 140 25.95 -3.64 2.95
C ASP A 140 26.28 -2.21 2.46
N HIS A 141 25.68 -1.20 3.08
CA HIS A 141 25.67 0.20 2.68
C HIS A 141 26.06 1.15 3.82
N MET A 142 27.04 0.76 4.64
CA MET A 142 27.52 1.57 5.76
C MET A 142 28.35 2.79 5.32
N SER A 143 29.06 2.67 4.19
CA SER A 143 29.98 3.70 3.68
C SER A 143 29.43 4.48 2.47
N SER A 144 28.27 4.09 1.95
CA SER A 144 27.62 4.75 0.81
C SER A 144 26.10 4.59 0.88
N PRO A 145 25.31 5.57 0.41
CA PRO A 145 23.87 5.42 0.35
C PRO A 145 23.46 4.19 -0.49
N PRO A 146 22.44 3.45 -0.06
CA PRO A 146 21.92 2.32 -0.83
C PRO A 146 21.38 2.76 -2.19
N PRO A 147 21.33 1.89 -3.21
CA PRO A 147 20.60 2.21 -4.43
C PRO A 147 19.10 2.31 -4.12
N PRO A 148 18.39 3.33 -4.63
CA PRO A 148 16.94 3.46 -4.40
C PRO A 148 16.19 2.36 -5.16
N LEU A 149 15.42 1.56 -4.43
CA LEU A 149 14.61 0.48 -4.97
C LEU A 149 13.26 0.45 -4.24
N PHE A 150 12.18 0.47 -5.01
CA PHE A 150 10.81 0.49 -4.52
C PHE A 150 10.26 -0.93 -4.52
N GLN A 151 9.84 -1.42 -3.36
CA GLN A 151 9.25 -2.75 -3.24
C GLN A 151 7.72 -2.66 -3.18
N VAL A 152 7.04 -3.56 -3.89
CA VAL A 152 5.57 -3.57 -3.99
C VAL A 152 5.00 -4.96 -3.74
N GLU A 153 3.86 -5.02 -3.03
CA GLU A 153 3.17 -6.27 -2.65
C GLU A 153 1.88 -6.53 -3.48
N VAL A 154 1.27 -7.71 -3.30
CA VAL A 154 0.38 -8.40 -4.25
C VAL A 154 -1.08 -7.99 -4.37
N ASN A 155 -1.57 -8.32 -5.58
CA ASN A 155 -2.93 -8.61 -6.08
C ASN A 155 -4.03 -8.92 -5.05
N ILE A 156 -4.56 -7.85 -4.46
CA ILE A 156 -5.78 -7.87 -3.67
C ILE A 156 -6.85 -7.05 -4.41
N LYS A 157 -8.13 -7.31 -4.13
CA LYS A 157 -9.25 -6.51 -4.66
C LYS A 157 -8.99 -5.01 -4.45
N PRO A 158 -9.46 -4.12 -5.35
CA PRO A 158 -9.33 -2.68 -5.18
C PRO A 158 -9.67 -2.24 -3.76
N TRP A 159 -8.75 -1.52 -3.12
CA TRP A 159 -8.86 -1.17 -1.70
C TRP A 159 -10.16 -0.42 -1.37
N LYS A 160 -10.60 0.50 -2.25
CA LYS A 160 -11.90 1.19 -2.17
C LYS A 160 -13.11 0.24 -2.07
N VAL A 161 -13.04 -0.92 -2.72
CA VAL A 161 -14.07 -1.96 -2.65
C VAL A 161 -13.89 -2.81 -1.41
N LEU A 162 -12.65 -3.16 -1.08
CA LEU A 162 -12.33 -4.04 0.03
C LEU A 162 -12.67 -3.40 1.39
N VAL A 163 -12.30 -2.14 1.64
CA VAL A 163 -12.61 -1.43 2.89
C VAL A 163 -14.10 -1.39 3.17
N LYS A 164 -14.92 -1.14 2.14
CA LYS A 164 -16.38 -1.18 2.27
C LYS A 164 -16.87 -2.57 2.69
N LYS A 165 -16.30 -3.64 2.12
CA LYS A 165 -16.64 -5.02 2.49
C LYS A 165 -16.18 -5.37 3.90
N ILE A 166 -15.01 -4.88 4.31
CA ILE A 166 -14.50 -5.03 5.69
C ILE A 166 -15.47 -4.35 6.65
N LYS A 167 -15.87 -3.09 6.37
CA LYS A 167 -16.83 -2.34 7.19
C LYS A 167 -18.15 -3.09 7.35
N VAL A 168 -18.77 -3.50 6.24
CA VAL A 168 -20.01 -4.28 6.26
C VAL A 168 -19.83 -5.58 7.04
N GLY A 169 -18.72 -6.30 6.82
CA GLY A 169 -18.40 -7.52 7.55
C GLY A 169 -18.26 -7.29 9.06
N ASN A 170 -17.67 -6.17 9.47
CA ASN A 170 -17.49 -5.79 10.87
C ASN A 170 -18.81 -5.43 11.56
N GLU A 171 -19.78 -4.90 10.82
CA GLU A 171 -21.10 -4.49 11.31
C GLU A 171 -22.11 -5.65 11.36
N ARG A 172 -21.83 -6.81 10.74
CA ARG A 172 -22.73 -7.98 10.73
C ARG A 172 -23.07 -8.52 12.11
N LEU A 173 -22.11 -8.43 13.04
CA LEU A 173 -22.24 -8.99 14.37
C LEU A 173 -21.62 -8.02 15.38
N GLY A 174 -22.42 -7.66 16.39
CA GLY A 174 -21.99 -6.84 17.51
C GLY A 174 -20.80 -7.49 18.23
N TRP A 175 -19.88 -6.67 18.76
CA TRP A 175 -18.68 -7.21 19.41
C TRP A 175 -18.99 -8.21 20.51
N ILE A 176 -20.03 -7.93 21.31
CA ILE A 176 -20.42 -8.77 22.44
C ILE A 176 -20.96 -10.15 22.01
N ASP A 177 -21.47 -10.23 20.79
CA ASP A 177 -22.06 -11.44 20.21
C ASP A 177 -21.02 -12.29 19.46
N ARG A 178 -19.79 -11.79 19.33
CA ARG A 178 -18.70 -12.53 18.67
C ARG A 178 -18.25 -13.70 19.54
N ILE A 179 -17.88 -14.78 18.87
CA ILE A 179 -17.30 -15.94 19.54
C ILE A 179 -15.95 -15.50 20.17
N PRO A 180 -15.76 -15.68 21.49
CA PRO A 180 -14.62 -15.15 22.25
C PRO A 180 -13.35 -16.00 22.08
N TYR A 181 -13.04 -16.37 20.83
CA TYR A 181 -11.85 -17.14 20.49
C TYR A 181 -10.90 -16.31 19.62
N ALA A 182 -9.60 -16.42 19.90
CA ALA A 182 -8.59 -16.03 18.92
C ALA A 182 -8.71 -16.97 17.71
N TYR A 183 -8.66 -16.40 16.51
CA TYR A 183 -8.79 -17.16 15.27
C TYR A 183 -7.63 -16.81 14.34
N TRP A 184 -6.98 -17.84 13.82
CA TRP A 184 -6.02 -17.71 12.74
C TRP A 184 -6.24 -18.81 11.70
N LYS A 185 -6.17 -18.44 10.42
CA LYS A 185 -6.17 -19.38 9.31
C LYS A 185 -5.14 -18.93 8.29
N GLY A 186 -4.11 -19.73 8.06
CA GLY A 186 -3.03 -19.36 7.14
C GLY A 186 -2.12 -20.49 6.73
N ASN A 187 -1.12 -20.17 5.90
CA ASN A 187 -0.09 -21.13 5.51
C ASN A 187 1.05 -21.16 6.53
N PRO A 188 1.28 -22.26 7.25
CA PRO A 188 2.41 -22.36 8.17
C PRO A 188 3.77 -22.49 7.48
N THR A 189 3.83 -22.92 6.21
CA THR A 189 5.10 -23.26 5.55
C THR A 189 5.81 -22.05 4.96
N VAL A 190 5.13 -20.90 4.80
CA VAL A 190 5.70 -19.70 4.19
C VAL A 190 6.64 -18.91 5.12
N ALA A 191 6.58 -19.15 6.42
CA ALA A 191 7.45 -18.52 7.40
C ALA A 191 7.58 -19.38 8.67
N PRO A 192 8.80 -19.55 9.23
CA PRO A 192 8.99 -20.32 10.48
C PRO A 192 8.07 -19.87 11.62
N THR A 193 7.90 -18.56 11.79
CA THR A 193 7.03 -17.97 12.83
C THR A 193 5.56 -18.39 12.71
N ARG A 194 5.06 -18.66 11.49
CA ARG A 194 3.70 -19.19 11.27
C ARG A 194 3.61 -20.69 11.56
N GLY A 195 4.69 -21.43 11.32
CA GLY A 195 4.81 -22.82 11.75
C GLY A 195 4.81 -22.94 13.28
N ASP A 196 5.55 -22.06 13.96
CA ASP A 196 5.60 -22.02 15.42
C ASP A 196 4.24 -21.68 16.05
N LEU A 197 3.45 -20.82 15.39
CA LEU A 197 2.10 -20.50 15.84
C LEU A 197 1.23 -21.77 16.01
N LEU A 198 1.37 -22.76 15.12
CA LEU A 198 0.60 -24.01 15.21
C LEU A 198 0.95 -24.86 16.44
N ARG A 199 2.12 -24.64 17.06
CA ARG A 199 2.48 -25.31 18.33
C ARG A 199 1.60 -24.87 19.50
N CYS A 200 0.88 -23.76 19.36
CA CYS A 200 -0.07 -23.29 20.35
C CYS A 200 -1.42 -24.03 20.28
N ASN A 201 -1.61 -24.92 19.30
CA ASN A 201 -2.78 -25.80 19.23
C ASN A 201 -2.62 -26.95 20.23
N LEU A 202 -3.18 -26.79 21.42
CA LEU A 202 -3.02 -27.73 22.53
C LEU A 202 -3.92 -28.98 22.43
N SER A 203 -3.63 -29.98 23.26
CA SER A 203 -4.38 -31.24 23.34
C SER A 203 -5.82 -31.06 23.82
N ARG A 204 -6.66 -32.11 23.66
CA ARG A 204 -8.08 -32.13 24.08
C ARG A 204 -8.34 -31.73 25.54
N THR A 205 -7.34 -31.70 26.41
CA THR A 205 -7.48 -31.41 27.85
C THR A 205 -7.04 -29.99 28.25
N LYS A 206 -6.46 -29.19 27.35
CA LYS A 206 -6.07 -27.80 27.62
C LYS A 206 -6.54 -26.91 26.47
N ASP A 207 -7.61 -26.13 26.68
CA ASP A 207 -8.10 -25.16 25.70
C ASP A 207 -7.60 -23.74 26.04
N TRP A 208 -6.96 -23.08 25.08
CA TRP A 208 -6.51 -21.69 25.18
C TRP A 208 -7.46 -20.71 24.51
N ASN A 209 -8.66 -21.16 24.12
CA ASN A 209 -9.64 -20.34 23.42
C ASN A 209 -9.05 -19.77 22.11
N ALA A 210 -8.10 -20.50 21.50
CA ALA A 210 -7.46 -20.16 20.24
C ALA A 210 -7.77 -21.25 19.20
N ARG A 211 -8.06 -20.85 17.97
CA ARG A 211 -8.42 -21.73 16.84
C ARG A 211 -7.48 -21.43 15.67
N LEU A 212 -6.56 -22.35 15.41
CA LEU A 212 -5.48 -22.18 14.44
C LEU A 212 -5.66 -23.22 13.33
N TYR A 213 -5.88 -22.76 12.10
CA TYR A 213 -6.19 -23.62 10.94
C TYR A 213 -5.14 -23.44 9.84
N THR A 214 -4.75 -24.54 9.21
CA THR A 214 -3.92 -24.50 8.01
C THR A 214 -4.75 -24.22 6.77
N VAL A 215 -4.25 -23.37 5.88
CA VAL A 215 -4.83 -23.16 4.55
C VAL A 215 -4.30 -24.22 3.59
N ASP A 216 -5.22 -24.93 2.92
CA ASP A 216 -4.91 -25.80 1.78
C ASP A 216 -4.93 -24.97 0.48
N TRP A 217 -3.74 -24.62 -0.02
CA TRP A 217 -3.60 -23.78 -1.22
C TRP A 217 -4.12 -24.43 -2.49
N THR A 218 -3.95 -25.74 -2.63
CA THR A 218 -4.44 -26.48 -3.81
C THR A 218 -5.95 -26.32 -3.91
N ARG A 219 -6.64 -26.45 -2.77
CA ARG A 219 -8.08 -26.26 -2.68
C ARG A 219 -8.50 -24.79 -2.82
N GLU A 220 -7.78 -23.83 -2.23
CA GLU A 220 -8.09 -22.40 -2.39
C GLU A 220 -7.96 -21.93 -3.84
N ILE A 221 -6.93 -22.38 -4.57
CA ILE A 221 -6.73 -22.08 -5.99
C ILE A 221 -7.93 -22.58 -6.80
N GLN A 222 -8.33 -23.85 -6.58
CA GLN A 222 -9.51 -24.45 -7.24
C GLN A 222 -10.81 -23.71 -6.93
N GLN A 223 -10.94 -23.14 -5.73
CA GLN A 223 -12.13 -22.42 -5.29
C GLN A 223 -12.08 -20.91 -5.54
N GLY A 224 -11.02 -20.41 -6.17
CA GLY A 224 -10.85 -18.99 -6.49
C GLY A 224 -10.67 -18.11 -5.25
N PHE A 225 -9.99 -18.61 -4.21
CA PHE A 225 -9.64 -17.89 -2.99
C PHE A 225 -10.84 -17.34 -2.19
N LYS A 226 -12.03 -17.94 -2.36
CA LYS A 226 -13.26 -17.50 -1.67
C LYS A 226 -13.14 -17.46 -0.15
N GLN A 227 -12.25 -18.27 0.43
CA GLN A 227 -12.05 -18.42 1.87
C GLN A 227 -10.77 -17.73 2.39
N SER A 228 -10.01 -17.08 1.50
CA SER A 228 -8.74 -16.38 1.81
C SER A 228 -8.90 -14.86 1.74
N ASN A 229 -9.91 -14.33 2.44
CA ASN A 229 -10.22 -12.89 2.44
C ASN A 229 -9.27 -12.12 3.38
N LEU A 230 -8.62 -11.08 2.85
CA LEU A 230 -7.73 -10.18 3.62
C LEU A 230 -8.45 -9.51 4.80
N ALA A 231 -9.78 -9.36 4.73
CA ALA A 231 -10.60 -8.89 5.86
C ALA A 231 -10.39 -9.70 7.16
N ASN A 232 -9.73 -10.86 7.10
CA ASN A 232 -9.55 -11.80 8.20
C ASN A 232 -8.07 -12.14 8.47
N GLN A 233 -7.10 -11.26 8.18
CA GLN A 233 -5.68 -11.57 8.33
C GLN A 233 -4.90 -10.41 8.93
N CYS A 234 -4.13 -10.65 10.00
CA CYS A 234 -3.16 -9.71 10.57
C CYS A 234 -1.87 -10.40 11.06
N ASP A 235 -0.82 -9.58 11.06
CA ASP A 235 0.53 -9.68 11.66
C ASP A 235 1.68 -10.23 10.81
N HIS A 236 2.75 -9.41 10.70
CA HIS A 236 4.12 -9.71 10.25
C HIS A 236 5.13 -8.58 10.59
N ARG A 237 6.40 -8.95 10.68
CA ARG A 237 7.58 -8.12 11.05
C ARG A 237 8.09 -7.15 9.97
N PHE A 238 7.35 -7.00 8.87
CA PHE A 238 7.69 -6.15 7.75
C PHE A 238 6.80 -4.91 7.78
N TYR A 239 7.40 -3.73 7.62
CA TYR A 239 6.65 -2.47 7.60
C TYR A 239 6.19 -2.16 6.18
N ASP A 240 4.87 -2.09 5.99
CA ASP A 240 4.27 -1.35 4.87
C ASP A 240 4.13 0.14 5.26
N PHE A 241 3.88 1.02 4.29
CA PHE A 241 3.99 2.48 4.45
C PHE A 241 3.12 3.07 5.58
N PHE A 242 2.00 2.42 5.92
CA PHE A 242 1.07 2.85 6.97
C PHE A 242 1.26 2.12 8.30
N THR A 243 1.98 0.99 8.31
CA THR A 243 2.03 0.08 9.48
C THR A 243 2.67 0.73 10.69
N ARG A 244 3.61 1.66 10.48
CA ARG A 244 4.23 2.46 11.56
C ARG A 244 3.29 3.52 12.17
N GLY A 245 2.06 3.66 11.65
CA GLY A 245 0.97 4.41 12.29
C GLY A 245 0.10 3.53 13.19
N LEU A 246 0.21 2.20 13.12
CA LEU A 246 -0.49 1.30 14.01
C LEU A 246 0.22 1.25 15.36
N MET A 247 -0.51 1.52 16.45
CA MET A 247 0.06 1.64 17.79
C MET A 247 -0.35 0.41 18.62
N PRO A 248 0.61 -0.34 19.20
CA PRO A 248 0.30 -1.44 20.10
C PRO A 248 -0.57 -0.99 21.28
N GLY A 249 -1.55 -1.80 21.66
CA GLY A 249 -2.49 -1.50 22.75
C GLY A 249 -3.55 -0.45 22.42
N HIS A 250 -3.42 0.27 21.29
CA HIS A 250 -4.44 1.21 20.81
C HIS A 250 -5.14 0.68 19.55
N HIS A 251 -4.38 0.30 18.52
CA HIS A 251 -4.91 -0.19 17.25
C HIS A 251 -4.99 -1.73 17.17
N TYR A 252 -4.12 -2.42 17.89
CA TYR A 252 -4.05 -3.89 17.92
C TYR A 252 -3.40 -4.40 19.21
N TRP A 253 -3.53 -5.70 19.49
CA TRP A 253 -2.86 -6.33 20.62
C TRP A 253 -1.53 -6.97 20.17
N PRO A 254 -0.36 -6.56 20.71
CA PRO A 254 0.92 -7.12 20.31
C PRO A 254 1.14 -8.53 20.89
N ILE A 255 1.77 -9.42 20.11
CA ILE A 255 2.16 -10.77 20.55
C ILE A 255 3.68 -10.91 20.37
N ARG A 256 4.39 -11.32 21.42
CA ARG A 256 5.83 -11.52 21.30
C ARG A 256 6.16 -12.73 20.44
N ASP A 257 7.22 -12.61 19.64
CA ASP A 257 7.67 -13.68 18.74
C ASP A 257 8.27 -14.87 19.50
N ASP A 258 8.92 -14.62 20.64
CA ASP A 258 9.62 -15.62 21.46
C ASP A 258 8.71 -16.33 22.50
N ASN A 259 7.50 -15.80 22.76
CA ASN A 259 6.58 -16.32 23.77
C ASN A 259 5.13 -16.42 23.28
N LYS A 260 4.92 -16.56 21.96
CA LYS A 260 3.63 -16.48 21.25
C LYS A 260 2.48 -17.17 21.97
N CYS A 261 2.69 -18.42 22.34
CA CYS A 261 1.67 -19.29 22.92
C CYS A 261 1.11 -18.75 24.24
N ARG A 262 1.99 -18.33 25.16
CA ARG A 262 1.55 -17.76 26.45
C ARG A 262 0.94 -16.37 26.27
N ASP A 263 1.51 -15.57 25.38
CA ASP A 263 1.02 -14.23 25.07
C ASP A 263 -0.37 -14.27 24.41
N ILE A 264 -0.62 -15.23 23.50
CA ILE A 264 -1.94 -15.46 22.90
C ILE A 264 -2.93 -15.87 23.98
N LYS A 265 -2.57 -16.82 24.85
CA LYS A 265 -3.44 -17.22 25.96
C LYS A 265 -3.79 -16.02 26.83
N PHE A 266 -2.79 -15.22 27.22
CA PHE A 266 -3.00 -14.02 28.01
C PHE A 266 -3.91 -13.01 27.30
N ALA A 267 -3.66 -12.74 26.03
CA ALA A 267 -4.46 -11.83 25.22
C ALA A 267 -5.93 -12.27 25.15
N VAL A 268 -6.18 -13.57 24.99
CA VAL A 268 -7.53 -14.13 24.94
C VAL A 268 -8.23 -14.05 26.30
N ASP A 269 -7.56 -14.46 27.37
CA ASP A 269 -8.11 -14.40 28.73
C ASP A 269 -8.41 -12.94 29.13
N TRP A 270 -7.47 -12.03 28.84
CA TRP A 270 -7.64 -10.61 29.09
C TRP A 270 -8.80 -10.03 28.26
N GLY A 271 -8.84 -10.30 26.95
CA GLY A 271 -9.89 -9.77 26.08
C GLY A 271 -11.29 -10.27 26.44
N ASN A 272 -11.39 -11.50 26.95
CA ASN A 272 -12.64 -12.09 27.39
C ASN A 272 -13.14 -11.54 28.73
N THR A 273 -12.22 -11.09 29.59
CA THR A 273 -12.53 -10.45 30.89
C THR A 273 -12.69 -8.93 30.78
N HIS A 274 -12.07 -8.30 29.77
CA HIS A 274 -12.06 -6.85 29.52
C HIS A 274 -12.72 -6.52 28.18
N LYS A 275 -13.97 -6.97 28.02
CA LYS A 275 -14.65 -6.95 26.71
C LYS A 275 -14.81 -5.53 26.14
N LYS A 276 -15.00 -4.51 27.00
CA LYS A 276 -15.20 -3.12 26.55
C LYS A 276 -13.89 -2.52 26.03
N GLU A 277 -12.80 -2.79 26.72
CA GLU A 277 -11.45 -2.37 26.38
C GLU A 277 -10.98 -3.08 25.10
N ALA A 278 -11.19 -4.39 25.00
CA ALA A 278 -10.93 -5.15 23.79
C ALA A 278 -11.74 -4.62 22.59
N GLN A 279 -13.02 -4.27 22.81
CA GLN A 279 -13.84 -3.63 21.78
C GLN A 279 -13.28 -2.27 21.36
N ALA A 280 -12.78 -1.48 22.31
CA ALA A 280 -12.21 -0.17 22.03
C ALA A 280 -10.97 -0.28 21.13
N ILE A 281 -10.07 -1.23 21.42
CA ILE A 281 -8.90 -1.53 20.57
C ILE A 281 -9.36 -1.94 19.17
N GLY A 282 -10.30 -2.89 19.06
CA GLY A 282 -10.83 -3.34 17.77
C GLY A 282 -11.49 -2.21 16.96
N LYS A 283 -12.21 -1.30 17.62
CA LYS A 283 -12.82 -0.11 17.00
C LYS A 283 -11.77 0.89 16.54
N ALA A 284 -10.73 1.14 17.34
CA ALA A 284 -9.66 2.05 16.98
C ALA A 284 -8.88 1.54 15.76
N GLY A 285 -8.46 0.27 15.74
CA GLY A 285 -7.83 -0.35 14.57
C GLY A 285 -8.73 -0.31 13.32
N SER A 286 -10.02 -0.62 13.49
CA SER A 286 -11.00 -0.52 12.40
C SER A 286 -11.14 0.91 11.85
N ARG A 287 -11.10 1.92 12.73
CA ARG A 287 -11.20 3.33 12.36
C ARG A 287 -9.98 3.77 11.57
N PHE A 288 -8.77 3.44 12.05
CA PHE A 288 -7.52 3.75 11.34
C PHE A 288 -7.56 3.26 9.89
N ILE A 289 -7.92 1.99 9.68
CA ILE A 289 -8.00 1.39 8.34
C ILE A 289 -9.07 2.06 7.46
N GLN A 290 -10.18 2.50 8.03
CA GLN A 290 -11.30 3.09 7.28
C GLN A 290 -11.10 4.58 6.98
N GLU A 291 -10.47 5.32 7.89
CA GLU A 291 -10.41 6.78 7.86
C GLU A 291 -9.03 7.31 7.49
N GLU A 292 -7.97 6.67 7.98
CA GLU A 292 -6.58 7.08 7.76
C GLU A 292 -5.91 6.34 6.60
N LEU A 293 -6.36 5.12 6.27
CA LEU A 293 -5.86 4.37 5.12
C LEU A 293 -6.78 4.47 3.89
N LYS A 294 -7.67 5.45 3.79
CA LYS A 294 -8.55 5.61 2.61
C LYS A 294 -7.74 5.95 1.33
N MET A 295 -8.29 5.63 0.15
CA MET A 295 -7.60 5.84 -1.13
C MET A 295 -7.12 7.28 -1.37
N ASP A 296 -7.81 8.28 -0.83
CA ASP A 296 -7.34 9.67 -0.92
C ASP A 296 -5.97 9.83 -0.26
N TYR A 297 -5.81 9.31 0.96
CA TYR A 297 -4.53 9.33 1.66
C TYR A 297 -3.49 8.37 1.08
N VAL A 298 -3.92 7.27 0.43
CA VAL A 298 -2.96 6.42 -0.32
C VAL A 298 -2.33 7.23 -1.46
N TYR A 299 -3.13 7.93 -2.26
CA TYR A 299 -2.59 8.77 -3.35
C TYR A 299 -1.83 9.99 -2.83
N ASP A 300 -2.26 10.61 -1.72
CA ASP A 300 -1.53 11.72 -1.11
C ASP A 300 -0.16 11.26 -0.59
N TYR A 301 -0.09 10.07 0.02
CA TYR A 301 1.18 9.48 0.46
C TYR A 301 2.11 9.23 -0.72
N MET A 302 1.60 8.58 -1.78
CA MET A 302 2.37 8.37 -3.01
C MET A 302 2.86 9.69 -3.61
N PHE A 303 1.99 10.70 -3.68
CA PHE A 303 2.35 12.03 -4.20
C PHE A 303 3.48 12.66 -3.38
N HIS A 304 3.34 12.72 -2.05
CA HIS A 304 4.35 13.32 -1.18
C HIS A 304 5.66 12.55 -1.21
N PHE A 305 5.62 11.22 -1.12
CA PHE A 305 6.82 10.39 -1.19
C PHE A 305 7.59 10.64 -2.49
N LEU A 306 6.90 10.57 -3.63
CA LEU A 306 7.53 10.76 -4.93
C LEU A 306 8.01 12.21 -5.12
N ARG A 307 7.29 13.21 -4.59
CA ARG A 307 7.72 14.61 -4.63
C ARG A 307 8.99 14.84 -3.81
N GLU A 308 9.07 14.29 -2.60
CA GLU A 308 10.28 14.40 -1.78
C GLU A 308 11.44 13.61 -2.40
N TYR A 309 11.18 12.42 -2.95
CA TYR A 309 12.18 11.63 -3.68
C TYR A 309 12.74 12.39 -4.89
N ALA A 310 11.89 13.04 -5.69
CA ALA A 310 12.31 13.81 -6.87
C ALA A 310 13.31 14.92 -6.52
N LYS A 311 13.16 15.59 -5.36
CA LYS A 311 14.10 16.62 -4.89
C LYS A 311 15.50 16.08 -4.63
N LEU A 312 15.64 14.77 -4.42
CA LEU A 312 16.91 14.12 -4.16
C LEU A 312 17.65 13.75 -5.45
N LEU A 313 16.96 13.66 -6.59
CA LEU A 313 17.58 13.38 -7.88
C LEU A 313 18.55 14.51 -8.27
N LYS A 314 19.80 14.16 -8.55
CA LYS A 314 20.87 15.09 -8.95
C LYS A 314 21.05 15.18 -10.46
N TYR A 315 20.07 14.71 -11.22
CA TYR A 315 20.07 14.68 -12.67
C TYR A 315 18.64 14.81 -13.20
N LYS A 316 18.50 15.26 -14.45
CA LYS A 316 17.21 15.25 -15.13
C LYS A 316 16.91 13.85 -15.67
N PRO A 317 15.79 13.20 -15.29
CA PRO A 317 15.36 11.94 -15.87
C PRO A 317 15.24 12.01 -17.40
N THR A 318 15.45 10.88 -18.06
CA THR A 318 15.38 10.76 -19.51
C THR A 318 14.71 9.45 -19.87
N LYS A 319 13.95 9.40 -20.97
CA LYS A 319 13.25 8.19 -21.40
C LYS A 319 14.27 7.10 -21.76
N PRO A 320 14.25 5.91 -21.13
CA PRO A 320 15.10 4.80 -21.52
C PRO A 320 14.77 4.30 -22.94
N PRO A 321 15.75 3.84 -23.74
CA PRO A 321 15.51 3.48 -25.14
C PRO A 321 14.46 2.39 -25.35
N LYS A 322 14.38 1.42 -24.43
CA LYS A 322 13.43 0.30 -24.49
C LYS A 322 12.11 0.58 -23.77
N ALA A 323 11.96 1.76 -23.16
CA ALA A 323 10.78 2.07 -22.38
C ALA A 323 9.56 2.35 -23.27
N LYS A 324 8.44 1.72 -22.94
CA LYS A 324 7.14 1.91 -23.60
C LYS A 324 6.27 2.84 -22.77
N GLU A 325 5.51 3.70 -23.44
CA GLU A 325 4.57 4.58 -22.75
C GLU A 325 3.38 3.77 -22.21
N ILE A 326 2.95 4.08 -20.98
CA ILE A 326 1.75 3.51 -20.36
C ILE A 326 0.75 4.61 -19.99
N CYS A 327 -0.53 4.32 -20.15
CA CYS A 327 -1.65 5.20 -19.84
C CYS A 327 -2.91 4.37 -19.58
N VAL A 328 -4.05 5.04 -19.31
CA VAL A 328 -5.30 4.33 -19.05
C VAL A 328 -5.71 3.50 -20.25
N GLU A 329 -5.63 4.08 -21.44
CA GLU A 329 -6.03 3.47 -22.69
C GLU A 329 -5.18 2.23 -22.98
N SER A 330 -3.85 2.34 -22.92
CA SER A 330 -2.96 1.23 -23.24
C SER A 330 -3.04 0.08 -22.24
N MET A 331 -3.37 0.36 -20.97
CA MET A 331 -3.49 -0.67 -19.94
C MET A 331 -4.90 -1.28 -19.87
N ALA A 332 -5.94 -0.45 -19.73
CA ALA A 332 -7.30 -0.92 -19.48
C ALA A 332 -7.96 -1.55 -20.72
N CYS A 333 -7.59 -1.10 -21.93
CA CYS A 333 -8.13 -1.68 -23.17
C CYS A 333 -7.50 -3.04 -23.51
N ALA A 334 -6.26 -3.28 -23.08
CA ALA A 334 -5.59 -4.57 -23.23
C ALA A 334 -6.01 -5.58 -22.14
N ALA A 335 -6.46 -5.10 -20.98
CA ALA A 335 -6.84 -5.95 -19.85
C ALA A 335 -8.11 -6.78 -20.12
N LYS A 336 -8.16 -8.00 -19.57
CA LYS A 336 -9.30 -8.92 -19.70
C LYS A 336 -9.73 -9.49 -18.35
N GLY A 337 -10.98 -9.94 -18.27
CA GLY A 337 -11.53 -10.58 -17.06
C GLY A 337 -11.32 -9.76 -15.79
N ARG A 338 -10.87 -10.41 -14.71
CA ARG A 338 -10.70 -9.79 -13.39
C ARG A 338 -9.74 -8.60 -13.39
N GLU A 339 -8.71 -8.60 -14.24
CA GLU A 339 -7.76 -7.49 -14.31
C GLU A 339 -8.46 -6.22 -14.76
N ARG A 340 -9.26 -6.34 -15.83
CA ARG A 340 -10.08 -5.23 -16.34
C ARG A 340 -11.09 -4.79 -15.29
N ASP A 341 -11.81 -5.72 -14.67
CA ASP A 341 -12.80 -5.39 -13.64
C ASP A 341 -12.18 -4.59 -12.48
N TYR A 342 -10.98 -4.99 -12.04
CA TYR A 342 -10.29 -4.33 -10.94
C TYR A 342 -9.71 -2.98 -11.35
N MET A 343 -9.17 -2.84 -12.56
CA MET A 343 -8.75 -1.56 -13.11
C MET A 343 -9.94 -0.59 -13.17
N MET A 344 -11.07 -1.00 -13.75
CA MET A 344 -12.27 -0.16 -13.85
C MET A 344 -12.82 0.22 -12.47
N ALA A 345 -12.86 -0.71 -11.53
CA ALA A 345 -13.34 -0.46 -10.17
C ALA A 345 -12.40 0.43 -9.32
N SER A 346 -11.12 0.52 -9.70
CA SER A 346 -10.10 1.35 -9.04
C SER A 346 -9.79 2.66 -9.78
N MET A 347 -10.48 2.93 -10.88
CA MET A 347 -10.23 4.12 -11.69
C MET A 347 -10.48 5.42 -10.93
N VAL A 348 -9.54 6.36 -11.08
CA VAL A 348 -9.70 7.74 -10.63
C VAL A 348 -10.55 8.50 -11.65
N ASN A 349 -11.70 8.97 -11.18
CA ASN A 349 -12.72 9.63 -11.99
C ASN A 349 -12.75 11.16 -11.83
N ALA A 350 -11.96 11.70 -10.90
CA ALA A 350 -11.95 13.12 -10.57
C ALA A 350 -10.51 13.56 -10.29
N SER A 351 -10.09 14.71 -10.82
CA SER A 351 -8.85 15.35 -10.43
C SER A 351 -9.05 16.03 -9.09
N TYR A 352 -7.96 16.13 -8.33
CA TYR A 352 -7.97 16.73 -7.02
C TYR A 352 -7.32 18.11 -7.09
N ASP A 353 -8.15 19.11 -7.42
CA ASP A 353 -7.66 20.43 -7.81
C ASP A 353 -7.07 21.19 -6.62
N LEU A 354 -7.53 20.90 -5.39
CA LEU A 354 -6.95 21.44 -4.16
C LEU A 354 -5.54 20.91 -3.85
N GLY A 355 -5.06 19.86 -4.51
CA GLY A 355 -3.80 19.20 -4.16
C GLY A 355 -3.91 18.29 -2.94
N PRO A 356 -2.83 17.59 -2.57
CA PRO A 356 -2.84 16.63 -1.46
C PRO A 356 -3.01 17.34 -0.10
N CYS A 357 -3.32 16.57 0.96
CA CYS A 357 -3.16 17.03 2.35
C CYS A 357 -1.76 17.62 2.63
N ASP A 358 -1.59 18.37 3.72
CA ASP A 358 -0.29 18.96 4.07
C ASP A 358 0.61 17.94 4.76
N LEU A 359 1.81 17.71 4.18
CA LEU A 359 2.79 16.76 4.71
C LEU A 359 3.33 17.25 6.07
N PRO A 360 3.16 16.48 7.16
CA PRO A 360 3.72 16.85 8.45
C PRO A 360 5.26 16.91 8.42
N PRO A 361 5.87 17.75 9.28
CA PRO A 361 7.33 17.81 9.40
C PRO A 361 7.90 16.49 9.94
N PRO A 362 9.21 16.23 9.78
CA PRO A 362 9.85 15.07 10.41
C PRO A 362 9.67 15.09 11.94
N TYR A 363 9.83 13.93 12.58
CA TYR A 363 9.84 13.85 14.04
C TYR A 363 11.02 14.68 14.60
N ASP A 364 10.76 15.43 15.68
CA ASP A 364 11.83 16.12 16.40
C ASP A 364 12.81 15.08 16.97
N ILE A 365 14.11 15.40 16.99
CA ILE A 365 15.19 14.52 17.48
C ILE A 365 14.94 14.04 18.92
N TRP A 366 14.15 14.78 19.71
CA TRP A 366 13.76 14.45 21.09
C TRP A 366 12.49 13.58 21.21
N SER A 367 11.79 13.37 20.11
CA SER A 367 10.58 12.54 20.04
C SER A 367 10.85 11.13 19.49
N SER A 368 11.93 10.96 18.72
CA SER A 368 12.35 9.67 18.15
C SER A 368 12.95 8.70 19.17
N SER A 369 13.32 9.16 20.37
CA SER A 369 13.83 8.32 21.46
C SER A 369 12.74 7.66 22.32
N ARG A 370 11.46 7.75 21.90
CA ARG A 370 10.29 7.30 22.67
C ARG A 370 9.50 6.14 22.04
N PHE A 371 9.96 5.60 20.91
CA PHE A 371 9.29 4.51 20.20
C PHE A 371 10.23 3.32 19.96
#